data_AF-A0A368RCM6-F1
#
_entry.id   AF-A0A368RCM6-F1
#
_cell.length_a   1.000
_cell.length_b   1.000
_cell.length_c   1.000
_cell.angle_alpha   90.00
_cell.angle_beta   90.00
_cell.angle_gamma   90.00
#
_symmetry.space_group_name_H-M   'P 1'
#
loop_
_entity.id
_entity.type
_entity.pdbx_description
1 polymer ?
#
loop_
_entity_poly.entity_id
_entity_poly.type
_entity_poly.pdbx_seq_one_letter_code
_entity_poly.pdbx_strand_id
1 'polypeptide(L)'
;WRKVSDWASGMVTVPLAGSELQTWWCSSINAAAKEKRRATTAVLIYTAWNLWKERNRRIFDGIQCSELQVFFFIKEEIQLRQKACGTPSVD
;
A
#
# COMPACT_ATOMS: atom_id res chain seq x y z
N TRP A 1 3.52 -7.04 -0.73
CA TRP A 1 2.26 -7.22 0.03
C TRP A 1 2.47 -7.73 1.45
N ARG A 2 3.01 -8.94 1.68
CA ARG A 2 3.21 -9.48 3.05
C ARG A 2 3.91 -8.51 4.01
N LYS A 3 5.07 -7.97 3.64
CA LYS A 3 5.80 -6.96 4.43
C LYS A 3 4.97 -5.72 4.79
N VAL A 4 4.09 -5.28 3.88
CA VAL A 4 3.19 -4.14 4.12
C VAL A 4 2.07 -4.53 5.08
N SER A 5 1.50 -5.73 4.93
CA SER A 5 0.48 -6.27 5.84
C SER A 5 1.02 -6.39 7.27
N ASP A 6 2.21 -6.98 7.42
CA ASP A 6 2.87 -7.15 8.73
C ASP A 6 3.14 -5.79 9.40
N TRP A 7 3.69 -4.83 8.63
CA TRP A 7 3.97 -3.49 9.12
C TRP A 7 2.70 -2.71 9.49
N ALA A 8 1.62 -2.87 8.72
CA ALA A 8 0.35 -2.22 8.98
C ALA A 8 -0.53 -3.00 9.98
N SER A 9 0.04 -3.95 10.72
CA SER A 9 -0.66 -4.77 11.73
C SER A 9 -1.91 -5.46 11.18
N GLY A 10 -1.83 -6.01 9.97
CA GLY A 10 -2.93 -6.71 9.31
C GLY A 10 -4.02 -5.81 8.72
N MET A 11 -3.83 -4.47 8.71
CA MET A 11 -4.79 -3.52 8.13
C MET A 11 -5.05 -3.76 6.63
N VAL A 12 -4.07 -4.33 5.93
CA VAL A 12 -4.18 -4.71 4.52
C VAL A 12 -4.05 -6.22 4.41
N THR A 13 -5.01 -6.87 3.75
CA THR A 13 -4.93 -8.31 3.50
C THR A 13 -3.99 -8.60 2.34
N VAL A 14 -3.27 -9.72 2.40
CA VAL A 14 -2.46 -10.17 1.27
C VAL A 14 -3.39 -10.81 0.24
N PRO A 15 -3.36 -10.41 -1.04
CA PRO A 15 -4.19 -11.04 -2.06
C PRO A 15 -3.79 -12.51 -2.23
N LEU A 16 -4.78 -13.40 -2.31
CA LEU A 16 -4.55 -14.80 -2.64
C LEU A 16 -4.19 -14.93 -4.12
N ALA A 17 -3.40 -15.95 -4.46
CA ALA A 17 -3.08 -16.24 -5.86
C ALA A 17 -4.39 -16.50 -6.64
N GLY A 18 -4.55 -15.85 -7.79
CA GLY A 18 -5.75 -15.97 -8.63
C GLY A 18 -6.95 -15.13 -8.17
N SER A 19 -6.85 -14.34 -7.10
CA SER A 19 -7.89 -13.38 -6.73
C SER A 19 -8.02 -12.29 -7.78
N GLU A 20 -9.27 -11.95 -8.13
CA GLU A 20 -9.55 -10.77 -8.94
C GLU A 20 -9.18 -9.50 -8.15
N LEU A 21 -8.41 -8.62 -8.80
CA LEU A 21 -7.88 -7.40 -8.18
C LEU A 21 -8.99 -6.52 -7.58
N GLN A 22 -10.07 -6.28 -8.35
CA GLN A 22 -11.17 -5.42 -7.91
C GLN A 22 -11.89 -6.01 -6.70
N THR A 23 -12.22 -7.30 -6.74
CA THR A 23 -12.89 -7.99 -5.64
C THR A 23 -12.05 -7.97 -4.36
N TRP A 24 -10.75 -8.29 -4.44
CA TRP A 24 -9.83 -8.22 -3.30
C TRP A 24 -9.67 -6.79 -2.75
N TRP A 25 -9.55 -5.81 -3.64
CA TRP A 25 -9.39 -4.40 -3.26
C TRP A 25 -10.60 -3.87 -2.50
N CYS A 26 -11.80 -4.06 -3.07
CA CYS A 26 -13.05 -3.65 -2.45
C CYS A 26 -13.28 -4.36 -1.10
N SER A 27 -13.01 -5.67 -1.04
CA SER A 27 -13.16 -6.45 0.19
C SER A 27 -12.21 -5.98 1.29
N SER A 28 -10.96 -5.66 0.93
CA SER A 28 -9.96 -5.16 1.89
C SER A 28 -10.36 -3.83 2.53
N ILE A 29 -10.98 -2.93 1.75
CA ILE A 29 -11.47 -1.64 2.28
C ILE A 29 -12.75 -1.83 3.08
N ASN A 30 -13.70 -2.64 2.59
CA ASN A 30 -15.00 -2.81 3.23
C ASN A 30 -14.93 -3.57 4.55
N ALA A 31 -13.99 -4.51 4.68
CA ALA A 31 -13.72 -5.23 5.92
C ALA A 31 -13.11 -4.34 7.02
N ALA A 32 -12.55 -3.17 6.68
CA ALA A 32 -12.02 -2.24 7.66
C ALA A 32 -13.16 -1.46 8.36
N ALA A 33 -13.00 -1.24 9.67
CA ALA A 33 -13.82 -0.30 10.44
C ALA A 33 -13.85 1.08 9.77
N LYS A 34 -14.98 1.79 9.84
CA LYS A 34 -15.25 3.03 9.09
C LYS A 34 -14.13 4.07 9.26
N GLU A 35 -13.62 4.21 10.47
CA GLU A 35 -12.56 5.13 10.89
C GLU A 35 -11.21 4.76 10.27
N LYS A 36 -10.98 3.47 10.01
CA LYS A 36 -9.75 2.93 9.43
C LYS A 36 -9.77 2.86 7.90
N ARG A 37 -10.95 2.91 7.25
CA ARG A 37 -11.08 2.78 5.79
C ARG A 37 -10.19 3.75 5.03
N ARG A 38 -10.13 5.02 5.44
CA ARG A 38 -9.27 6.04 4.80
C ARG A 38 -7.78 5.67 4.89
N ALA A 39 -7.35 5.15 6.03
CA ALA A 39 -5.97 4.70 6.22
C ALA A 39 -5.68 3.44 5.39
N THR A 40 -6.57 2.44 5.42
CA THR A 40 -6.45 1.21 4.60
C THR A 40 -6.35 1.54 3.12
N THR A 41 -7.24 2.40 2.61
CA THR A 41 -7.23 2.86 1.22
C THR A 41 -5.92 3.56 0.87
N ALA A 42 -5.38 4.41 1.76
CA ALA A 42 -4.10 5.06 1.52
C ALA A 42 -2.96 4.03 1.43
N VAL A 43 -2.86 3.07 2.36
CA VAL A 43 -1.82 2.05 2.31
C VAL A 43 -1.91 1.23 1.01
N LEU A 44 -3.11 0.85 0.58
CA LEU A 44 -3.34 0.14 -0.67
C LEU A 44 -2.88 0.94 -1.90
N ILE A 45 -3.28 2.22 -2.01
CA ILE A 45 -2.92 3.09 -3.13
C ILE A 45 -1.41 3.28 -3.22
N TYR A 46 -0.75 3.66 -2.13
CA TYR A 46 0.69 3.91 -2.16
C TYR A 46 1.49 2.63 -2.37
N THR A 47 1.00 1.48 -1.90
CA THR A 47 1.63 0.19 -2.19
C THR A 47 1.54 -0.14 -3.68
N ALA A 48 0.33 -0.07 -4.27
CA ALA A 48 0.13 -0.35 -5.70
C ALA A 48 0.94 0.62 -6.58
N TRP A 49 0.99 1.90 -6.22
CA TRP A 49 1.78 2.92 -6.90
C TRP A 49 3.27 2.61 -6.91
N ASN A 50 3.85 2.21 -5.77
CA ASN A 50 5.29 1.88 -5.70
C ASN A 50 5.64 0.58 -6.44
N LEU A 51 4.74 -0.40 -6.45
CA LEU A 51 4.92 -1.61 -7.27
C LEU A 51 4.94 -1.26 -8.76
N TRP A 52 4.03 -0.39 -9.20
CA TRP A 52 4.03 0.11 -10.57
C TRP A 52 5.30 0.89 -10.91
N LYS A 53 5.76 1.79 -10.03
CA LYS A 53 7.03 2.52 -10.21
C LYS A 53 8.24 1.60 -10.29
N GLU A 54 8.30 0.54 -9.47
CA GLU A 54 9.39 -0.43 -9.57
C GLU A 54 9.39 -1.15 -10.92
N ARG A 55 8.22 -1.62 -11.38
CA ARG A 55 8.08 -2.24 -12.70
C ARG A 55 8.57 -1.30 -13.80
N ASN A 56 8.19 -0.03 -13.75
CA ASN A 56 8.62 0.97 -14.74
C ASN A 56 10.13 1.20 -14.70
N ARG A 57 10.72 1.42 -13.53
CA ARG A 57 12.19 1.55 -13.40
C ARG A 57 12.92 0.34 -13.95
N ARG A 58 12.38 -0.86 -13.70
CA ARG A 58 12.98 -2.10 -14.21
C ARG A 58 12.92 -2.18 -15.73
N ILE A 59 11.81 -1.79 -16.34
CA ILE A 59 11.62 -1.90 -17.81
C ILE A 59 12.35 -0.79 -18.55
N PHE A 60 12.20 0.45 -18.12
CA PHE A 60 12.63 1.63 -18.88
C PHE A 60 14.05 2.08 -18.52
N ASP A 61 14.46 1.90 -17.26
CA ASP A 61 15.77 2.36 -16.78
C ASP A 61 16.75 1.21 -16.53
N GLY A 62 16.29 -0.05 -16.64
CA GLY A 62 17.08 -1.23 -16.27
C GLY A 62 17.41 -1.33 -14.78
N ILE A 63 16.75 -0.53 -13.93
CA ILE A 63 17.01 -0.47 -12.48
C ILE A 63 16.07 -1.43 -11.77
N GLN A 64 16.63 -2.50 -11.21
CA GLN A 64 15.90 -3.44 -10.37
C GLN A 64 16.02 -3.07 -8.89
N CYS A 65 14.89 -3.01 -8.19
CA CYS A 65 14.86 -2.86 -6.74
C CYS A 65 14.54 -4.19 -6.06
N SER A 66 15.19 -4.47 -4.94
CA SER A 66 14.81 -5.57 -4.06
C SER A 66 13.45 -5.30 -3.40
N GLU A 67 12.77 -6.36 -2.96
CA GLU A 67 11.50 -6.25 -2.24
C GLU A 67 11.59 -5.35 -1.00
N LEU A 68 12.75 -5.37 -0.31
CA LEU A 68 13.00 -4.52 0.85
C LEU A 68 13.09 -3.04 0.46
N GLN A 69 13.79 -2.70 -0.62
CA GLN A 69 13.87 -1.32 -1.11
C GLN A 69 12.48 -0.78 -1.50
N VAL A 70 11.69 -1.56 -2.23
CA VAL A 70 10.32 -1.16 -2.58
C VAL A 70 9.47 -0.94 -1.34
N PHE A 71 9.59 -1.83 -0.35
CA PHE A 71 8.91 -1.68 0.93
C PHE A 71 9.32 -0.40 1.69
N PHE A 72 10.61 -0.03 1.67
CA PHE A 72 11.06 1.23 2.26
C PHE A 72 10.48 2.46 1.54
N PHE A 73 10.45 2.46 0.21
CA PHE A 73 9.83 3.54 -0.57
C PHE A 73 8.34 3.71 -0.24
N ILE A 74 7.60 2.61 -0.06
CA ILE A 74 6.20 2.65 0.35
C ILE A 74 6.06 3.33 1.72
N LYS A 75 6.89 2.95 2.69
CA LYS A 75 6.87 3.55 4.03
C LYS A 75 7.17 5.04 3.98
N GLU A 76 8.21 5.44 3.25
CA GLU A 76 8.57 6.86 3.09
C GLU A 76 7.44 7.68 2.48
N GLU A 77 6.80 7.21 1.39
CA GLU A 77 5.72 7.98 0.76
C GLU A 77 4.47 8.09 1.64
N ILE A 78 4.13 7.03 2.38
CA ILE A 78 3.01 7.08 3.34
C ILE A 78 3.32 8.06 4.47
N GLN A 79 4.55 8.05 4.99
CA GLN A 79 4.99 9.00 6.02
C GLN A 79 5.00 10.44 5.50
N LEU A 80 5.47 10.66 4.26
CA LEU A 80 5.47 11.96 3.61
C LEU A 80 4.05 12.50 3.47
N ARG A 81 3.10 11.65 3.03
CA ARG A 81 1.68 12.00 2.98
C ARG A 81 1.14 12.38 4.36
N GLN A 82 1.46 11.60 5.40
CA GLN A 82 1.01 11.90 6.77
C GLN A 82 1.53 13.26 7.25
N LYS A 83 2.78 13.60 6.94
CA LYS A 83 3.36 14.90 7.26
C LYS A 83 2.71 16.04 6.47
N ALA A 84 2.43 15.83 5.18
CA ALA A 84 1.86 16.86 4.30
C ALA A 84 0.38 17.14 4.56
N CYS A 85 -0.40 16.10 4.86
CA CYS A 85 -1.86 16.19 4.97
C CYS A 85 -2.38 16.18 6.42
N GLY A 86 -1.50 16.06 7.41
CA GLY A 86 -1.88 15.82 8.81
C GLY A 86 -2.43 14.40 9.05
N THR A 87 -2.52 14.02 10.32
CA THR A 87 -3.31 12.87 10.75
C THR A 87 -4.79 13.23 10.57
N PRO A 88 -5.67 12.33 10.07
CA PRO A 88 -7.10 12.61 10.10
C PRO A 88 -7.50 12.82 11.56
N SER A 89 -7.80 14.05 11.95
CA SER A 89 -8.52 14.34 13.18
C SER A 89 -9.87 13.63 13.06
N VAL A 90 -10.10 12.68 13.97
CA VAL A 90 -11.42 12.16 14.27
C VAL A 90 -11.95 13.13 15.30
N ASP A 91 -12.71 14.13 14.86
CA ASP A 91 -13.63 14.84 15.75
C ASP A 91 -14.74 13.88 16.20
#